data_AF-A0A2V8H3F4-F1
#
_entry.id   AF-A0A2V8H3F4-F1
#
_cell.length_a   1.000
_cell.length_b   1.000
_cell.length_c   1.000
_cell.angle_alpha   90.00
_cell.angle_beta   90.00
_cell.angle_gamma   90.00
#
_symmetry.space_group_name_H-M   'P 1'
#
loop_
_entity.id
_entity.type
_entity.pdbx_description
1 polymer ?
#
loop_
_entity_poly.entity_id
_entity_poly.type
_entity_poly.pdbx_seq_one_letter_code
_entity_poly.pdbx_strand_id
1 'polypeptide(L)'
;MAFRICLIVRIVLVLSFIPHVAAANPESARLRVRAYEHALNLDYDEATRDMEAAVKADANDASAERGLATIAWLLISFRRGTATVDEYLGGITKQNVALREAPADLASRFNTHIARATMLAEAMLRAKPRDAEAHYQMAVTVGLQASYIATVEGRIIGAFRAARRAYDESEMVLELDPARKYAGLITGVYRYVVSQMSLPLRMMAYVAGFGGGKERGLQMIEDAAAYRSESQADARFALVLLDNREGRYGEAMRQLAELQRVYPRNRLLWLESGGTALRGGRAADAESQLSAGLRMLAADKRQRMFGEEALWYGKRGAARVTLRRLDDAEMDLRRTIAAADARMWVKGRAYTELGKIADLRRDRAAARANFQRAAARQWIETAYSLQR
;
A
#
# COMPACT_ATOMS: atom_id res chain seq x y z
N MET A 1 2.83 -20.22 21.50
CA MET A 1 1.92 -19.12 21.92
C MET A 1 2.32 -17.74 21.36
N ALA A 2 3.60 -17.50 21.05
CA ALA A 2 4.07 -16.34 20.24
C ALA A 2 3.67 -16.38 18.74
N PHE A 3 3.06 -17.47 18.28
CA PHE A 3 2.78 -17.78 16.87
C PHE A 3 1.55 -17.09 16.25
N ARG A 4 0.74 -16.38 17.04
CA ARG A 4 -0.50 -15.73 16.55
C ARG A 4 -0.43 -14.20 16.51
N ILE A 5 0.65 -13.62 17.04
CA ILE A 5 0.83 -12.16 17.19
C ILE A 5 1.06 -11.46 15.83
N CYS A 6 1.51 -12.19 14.80
CA CYS A 6 1.81 -11.60 13.49
C CYS A 6 0.60 -11.36 12.57
N LEU A 7 -0.57 -11.95 12.84
CA LEU A 7 -1.68 -12.14 11.88
C LEU A 7 -2.35 -10.84 11.37
N ILE A 8 -2.03 -9.65 11.91
CA ILE A 8 -2.87 -8.46 11.69
C ILE A 8 -2.04 -7.19 11.40
N VAL A 9 -0.72 -7.25 11.59
CA VAL A 9 0.13 -6.05 11.50
C VAL A 9 0.51 -5.67 10.06
N ARG A 10 0.16 -6.48 9.04
CA ARG A 10 0.36 -6.07 7.62
C ARG A 10 -0.68 -5.09 7.08
N ILE A 11 -1.73 -4.78 7.84
CA ILE A 11 -2.71 -3.73 7.49
C ILE A 11 -2.23 -2.35 7.98
N VAL A 12 -1.12 -2.29 8.71
CA VAL A 12 -0.69 -1.07 9.36
C VAL A 12 0.07 -0.17 8.38
N LEU A 13 -0.68 0.84 7.95
CA LEU A 13 -0.26 2.18 7.54
C LEU A 13 0.36 2.32 6.13
N VAL A 14 -0.53 2.60 5.18
CA VAL A 14 -0.19 3.45 4.04
C VAL A 14 -0.55 4.88 4.44
N LEU A 15 0.51 5.66 4.63
CA LEU A 15 0.65 7.11 4.46
C LEU A 15 -0.28 8.04 5.23
N SER A 16 0.29 9.17 5.63
CA SER A 16 -0.45 10.35 6.03
C SER A 16 0.42 11.54 5.65
N PHE A 17 -0.15 12.55 4.97
CA PHE A 17 0.37 13.92 4.77
C PHE A 17 -0.76 14.91 4.73
N ILE A 18 -0.73 16.04 5.48
CA ILE A 18 -1.55 17.27 5.33
C ILE A 18 -0.86 18.44 6.04
N PRO A 19 -1.10 19.70 5.64
CA PRO A 19 -0.91 20.90 6.45
C PRO A 19 -2.24 21.51 6.91
N HIS A 20 -2.26 22.05 8.11
CA HIS A 20 -2.91 23.34 8.33
C HIS A 20 -1.86 24.36 8.76
N VAL A 21 -2.04 25.60 8.28
CA VAL A 21 -1.11 26.72 8.39
C VAL A 21 -0.98 27.14 9.86
N ALA A 22 0.01 26.58 10.55
CA ALA A 22 0.59 27.15 11.76
C ALA A 22 2.00 26.59 12.05
N ALA A 23 2.87 26.46 11.03
CA ALA A 23 4.32 26.33 11.23
C ALA A 23 5.13 26.50 9.94
N ALA A 24 4.67 25.94 8.81
CA ALA A 24 5.42 25.94 7.55
C ALA A 24 5.10 27.16 6.67
N ASN A 25 6.10 27.67 5.96
CA ASN A 25 5.88 28.79 5.04
C ASN A 25 5.03 28.39 3.81
N PRO A 26 4.33 29.35 3.16
CA PRO A 26 3.42 29.05 2.04
C PRO A 26 4.10 28.39 0.84
N GLU A 27 5.37 28.70 0.59
CA GLU A 27 6.09 28.13 -0.55
C GLU A 27 6.42 26.66 -0.33
N SER A 28 6.89 26.28 0.86
CA SER A 28 7.06 24.88 1.23
C SER A 28 5.75 24.11 1.06
N ALA A 29 4.63 24.67 1.54
CA ALA A 29 3.32 24.03 1.38
C ALA A 29 2.93 23.79 -0.08
N ARG A 30 3.14 24.76 -0.95
CA ARG A 30 2.89 24.61 -2.39
C ARG A 30 3.78 23.53 -3.02
N LEU A 31 5.06 23.50 -2.65
CA LEU A 31 6.03 22.53 -3.15
C LEU A 31 5.72 21.10 -2.69
N ARG A 32 5.31 20.91 -1.42
CA ARG A 32 4.88 19.58 -0.92
C ARG A 32 3.67 19.04 -1.67
N VAL A 33 2.64 19.86 -1.89
CA VAL A 33 1.46 19.45 -2.67
C VAL A 33 1.87 18.97 -4.07
N ARG A 34 2.73 19.72 -4.75
CA ARG A 34 3.25 19.36 -6.08
C ARG A 34 4.08 18.07 -6.03
N ALA A 35 4.91 17.91 -5.00
CA ALA A 35 5.72 16.72 -4.80
C ALA A 35 4.85 15.45 -4.61
N TYR A 36 3.76 15.52 -3.84
CA TYR A 36 2.82 14.39 -3.72
C TYR A 36 2.10 14.10 -5.01
N GLU A 37 1.68 15.12 -5.75
CA GLU A 37 1.06 14.94 -7.06
C GLU A 37 2.01 14.19 -8.02
N HIS A 38 3.29 14.55 -8.03
CA HIS A 38 4.32 13.83 -8.78
C HIS A 38 4.50 12.39 -8.28
N ALA A 39 4.65 12.18 -6.97
CA ALA A 39 4.84 10.85 -6.40
C ALA A 39 3.66 9.91 -6.69
N LEU A 40 2.43 10.43 -6.57
CA LEU A 40 1.20 9.69 -6.84
C LEU A 40 0.95 9.48 -8.34
N ASN A 41 1.64 10.21 -9.21
CA ASN A 41 1.71 9.94 -10.65
C ASN A 41 2.92 9.10 -11.07
N LEU A 42 3.72 8.58 -10.12
CA LEU A 42 4.94 7.79 -10.33
C LEU A 42 6.17 8.57 -10.85
N ASP A 43 6.15 9.90 -10.75
CA ASP A 43 7.28 10.78 -11.08
C ASP A 43 8.15 11.00 -9.84
N TYR A 44 8.80 9.94 -9.36
CA TYR A 44 9.50 9.97 -8.07
C TYR A 44 10.74 10.88 -8.06
N ASP A 45 11.40 11.08 -9.20
CA ASP A 45 12.55 11.98 -9.30
C ASP A 45 12.11 13.43 -9.17
N GLU A 46 11.04 13.82 -9.88
CA GLU A 46 10.40 15.13 -9.78
C GLU A 46 9.83 15.35 -8.37
N ALA A 47 9.17 14.35 -7.79
CA ALA A 47 8.65 14.40 -6.43
C ALA A 47 9.76 14.66 -5.41
N THR A 48 10.90 13.97 -5.55
CA THR A 48 12.05 14.16 -4.67
C THR A 48 12.60 15.58 -4.79
N ARG A 49 12.82 16.07 -6.02
CA ARG A 49 13.31 17.43 -6.26
C ARG A 49 12.38 18.51 -5.66
N ASP A 50 11.08 18.34 -5.83
CA ASP A 50 10.10 19.28 -5.29
C ASP A 50 10.07 19.28 -3.75
N MET A 51 10.22 18.10 -3.14
CA MET A 51 10.26 17.97 -1.69
C MET A 51 11.57 18.49 -1.09
N GLU A 52 12.71 18.29 -1.77
CA GLU A 52 13.99 18.91 -1.41
C GLU A 52 13.90 20.44 -1.48
N ALA A 53 13.23 20.98 -2.50
CA ALA A 53 12.95 22.41 -2.60
C ALA A 53 12.04 22.89 -1.47
N ALA A 54 11.06 22.09 -1.03
CA ALA A 54 10.20 22.41 0.11
C ALA A 54 11.01 22.52 1.41
N VAL A 55 11.89 21.55 1.70
CA VAL A 55 12.82 21.61 2.84
C VAL A 55 13.75 22.82 2.77
N LYS A 56 14.22 23.18 1.58
CA LYS A 56 15.05 24.39 1.40
C LYS A 56 14.26 25.67 1.64
N ALA A 57 12.99 25.70 1.23
CA ALA A 57 12.11 26.83 1.47
C ALA A 57 11.83 27.00 2.97
N ASP A 58 11.68 25.90 3.71
CA ASP A 58 11.46 25.92 5.16
C ASP A 58 12.16 24.75 5.87
N ALA A 59 13.33 25.03 6.47
CA ALA A 59 14.15 24.03 7.14
C ALA A 59 13.56 23.49 8.47
N ASN A 60 12.47 24.10 8.97
CA ASN A 60 11.77 23.67 10.18
C ASN A 60 10.44 22.96 9.85
N ASP A 61 10.16 22.72 8.58
CA ASP A 61 8.94 22.05 8.14
C ASP A 61 9.05 20.53 8.32
N ALA A 62 8.48 20.02 9.42
CA ALA A 62 8.39 18.60 9.70
C ALA A 62 7.67 17.80 8.60
N SER A 63 6.70 18.42 7.90
CA SER A 63 5.96 17.75 6.81
C SER A 63 6.82 17.57 5.57
N ALA A 64 7.69 18.53 5.24
CA ALA A 64 8.59 18.42 4.10
C ALA A 64 9.64 17.32 4.33
N GLU A 65 10.24 17.27 5.52
CA GLU A 65 11.18 16.22 5.92
C GLU A 65 10.51 14.83 5.91
N ARG A 66 9.32 14.71 6.50
CA ARG A 66 8.52 13.47 6.43
C ARG A 66 8.22 13.08 4.99
N GLY A 67 7.99 14.05 4.10
CA GLY A 67 7.76 13.83 2.69
C GLY A 67 8.91 13.16 1.96
N LEU A 68 10.15 13.57 2.24
CA LEU A 68 11.36 12.93 1.71
C LEU A 68 11.49 11.49 2.19
N ALA A 69 11.15 11.22 3.45
CA ALA A 69 11.07 9.85 3.96
C ALA A 69 10.00 9.04 3.22
N THR A 70 8.80 9.58 3.02
CA THR A 70 7.75 8.87 2.28
C THR A 70 8.12 8.54 0.85
N ILE A 71 8.69 9.49 0.11
CA ILE A 71 9.06 9.24 -1.29
C ILE A 71 10.10 8.12 -1.36
N ALA A 72 11.07 8.10 -0.44
CA ALA A 72 12.02 7.00 -0.31
C ALA A 72 11.33 5.67 0.00
N TRP A 73 10.37 5.64 0.92
CA TRP A 73 9.61 4.42 1.25
C TRP A 73 8.74 3.91 0.09
N LEU A 74 8.09 4.82 -0.64
CA LEU A 74 7.34 4.50 -1.85
C LEU A 74 8.24 3.91 -2.93
N LEU A 75 9.41 4.52 -3.16
CA LEU A 75 10.42 4.01 -4.08
C LEU A 75 10.95 2.63 -3.64
N ILE A 76 11.18 2.39 -2.36
CA ILE A 76 11.55 1.05 -1.85
C ILE A 76 10.45 0.04 -2.21
N SER A 77 9.19 0.37 -1.93
CA SER A 77 8.05 -0.49 -2.23
C SER A 77 7.95 -0.79 -3.74
N PHE A 78 8.13 0.24 -4.57
CA PHE A 78 8.15 0.14 -6.03
C PHE A 78 9.33 -0.71 -6.55
N ARG A 79 10.54 -0.53 -5.99
CA ARG A 79 11.73 -1.32 -6.36
C ARG A 79 11.61 -2.78 -5.93
N ARG A 80 10.84 -3.07 -4.88
CA ARG A 80 10.61 -4.43 -4.37
C ARG A 80 9.39 -5.13 -4.96
N GLY A 81 8.55 -4.42 -5.72
CA GLY A 81 7.32 -4.99 -6.28
C GLY A 81 6.10 -4.92 -5.35
N THR A 82 6.20 -4.30 -4.19
CA THR A 82 5.21 -4.39 -3.11
C THR A 82 4.17 -3.26 -3.12
N ALA A 83 3.93 -2.62 -4.26
CA ALA A 83 3.03 -1.47 -4.38
C ALA A 83 1.59 -1.84 -4.82
N THR A 84 1.17 -3.09 -4.66
CA THR A 84 -0.13 -3.60 -5.14
C THR A 84 -0.94 -4.26 -4.03
N VAL A 85 -2.28 -4.19 -4.10
CA VAL A 85 -3.19 -4.73 -3.07
C VAL A 85 -2.98 -6.23 -2.84
N ASP A 86 -2.65 -7.00 -3.87
CA ASP A 86 -2.43 -8.46 -3.76
C ASP A 86 -1.36 -8.84 -2.72
N GLU A 87 -0.36 -7.96 -2.51
CA GLU A 87 0.71 -8.18 -1.53
C GLU A 87 0.24 -8.01 -0.08
N TYR A 88 -0.89 -7.32 0.11
CA TYR A 88 -1.46 -7.02 1.41
C TYR A 88 -2.73 -7.85 1.72
N LEU A 89 -3.30 -8.57 0.74
CA LEU A 89 -4.47 -9.44 0.93
C LEU A 89 -4.14 -10.89 1.36
N GLY A 90 -2.88 -11.32 1.31
CA GLY A 90 -2.48 -12.70 1.65
C GLY A 90 -2.53 -13.04 3.16
N GLY A 91 -2.61 -14.34 3.48
CA GLY A 91 -2.48 -14.87 4.85
C GLY A 91 -1.02 -14.88 5.34
N ILE A 92 -0.80 -14.57 6.62
CA ILE A 92 0.53 -14.20 7.18
C ILE A 92 1.43 -15.38 7.55
N THR A 93 1.00 -16.62 7.29
CA THR A 93 1.87 -17.80 7.44
C THR A 93 2.97 -17.88 6.37
N LYS A 94 2.95 -16.98 5.38
CA LYS A 94 4.01 -16.84 4.39
C LYS A 94 4.80 -15.57 4.68
N GLN A 95 5.95 -15.71 5.33
CA GLN A 95 7.02 -14.75 5.05
C GLN A 95 7.16 -14.72 3.53
N ASN A 96 7.12 -13.53 2.91
CA ASN A 96 7.41 -13.44 1.48
C ASN A 96 8.90 -13.72 1.35
N VAL A 97 9.20 -15.00 1.17
CA VAL A 97 10.52 -15.53 0.89
C VAL A 97 11.06 -14.75 -0.30
N ALA A 98 12.17 -14.04 -0.07
CA ALA A 98 12.89 -13.26 -1.08
C ALA A 98 12.22 -11.97 -1.57
N LEU A 99 11.61 -11.16 -0.68
CA LEU A 99 11.55 -9.73 -0.99
C LEU A 99 12.98 -9.22 -1.15
N ARG A 100 13.26 -8.57 -2.28
CA ARG A 100 14.55 -7.93 -2.54
C ARG A 100 14.91 -7.04 -1.35
N GLU A 101 16.20 -6.97 -1.01
CA GLU A 101 16.66 -6.02 -0.01
C GLU A 101 16.30 -4.60 -0.44
N ALA A 102 15.97 -3.77 0.55
CA ALA A 102 15.75 -2.35 0.27
C ALA A 102 17.06 -1.74 -0.22
N PRO A 103 17.05 -0.95 -1.31
CA PRO A 103 18.24 -0.21 -1.73
C PRO A 103 18.80 0.62 -0.58
N ALA A 104 20.09 0.45 -0.28
CA ALA A 104 20.71 1.02 0.92
C ALA A 104 20.67 2.56 0.92
N ASP A 105 20.77 3.18 -0.26
CA ASP A 105 20.64 4.62 -0.44
C ASP A 105 19.23 5.12 -0.06
N LEU A 106 18.18 4.44 -0.50
CA LEU A 106 16.80 4.79 -0.16
C LEU A 106 16.49 4.54 1.32
N ALA A 107 17.00 3.44 1.87
CA ALA A 107 16.87 3.14 3.30
C ALA A 107 17.57 4.22 4.16
N SER A 108 18.76 4.66 3.75
CA SER A 108 19.48 5.75 4.41
C SER A 108 18.71 7.07 4.30
N ARG A 109 18.18 7.41 3.12
CA ARG A 109 17.34 8.61 2.93
C ARG A 109 16.13 8.59 3.85
N PHE A 110 15.41 7.46 3.89
CA PHE A 110 14.28 7.29 4.80
C PHE A 110 14.69 7.57 6.25
N ASN A 111 15.74 6.90 6.73
CA ASN A 111 16.19 7.00 8.12
C ASN A 111 16.64 8.42 8.49
N THR A 112 17.36 9.11 7.61
CA THR A 112 17.78 10.50 7.82
C THR A 112 16.57 11.43 7.97
N HIS A 113 15.66 11.37 7.00
CA HIS A 113 14.55 12.32 6.94
C HIS A 113 13.46 12.01 7.97
N ILE A 114 13.21 10.74 8.31
CA ILE A 114 12.28 10.40 9.38
C ILE A 114 12.79 10.82 10.75
N ALA A 115 14.10 10.70 10.99
CA ALA A 115 14.72 11.18 12.23
C ALA A 115 14.61 12.70 12.37
N ARG A 116 14.86 13.43 11.27
CA ARG A 116 14.72 14.88 11.22
C ARG A 116 13.27 15.33 11.43
N ALA A 117 12.32 14.71 10.74
CA ALA A 117 10.89 14.95 10.92
C ALA A 117 10.44 14.69 12.37
N THR A 118 10.92 13.60 12.99
CA THR A 118 10.60 13.25 14.38
C THR A 118 11.11 14.33 15.33
N MET A 119 12.36 14.79 15.17
CA MET A 119 12.93 15.84 16.00
C MET A 119 12.13 17.16 15.89
N LEU A 120 11.71 17.54 14.68
CA LEU A 120 10.90 18.74 14.46
C LEU A 120 9.50 18.60 15.06
N ALA A 121 8.82 17.47 14.85
CA ALA A 121 7.50 17.21 15.42
C ALA A 121 7.53 17.20 16.96
N GLU A 122 8.56 16.62 17.57
CA GLU A 122 8.74 16.66 19.03
C GLU A 122 9.02 18.08 19.54
N ALA A 123 9.74 18.91 18.79
CA ALA A 123 9.94 20.31 19.14
C ALA A 123 8.62 21.09 19.09
N MET A 124 7.77 20.84 18.09
CA MET A 124 6.42 21.43 18.00
C MET A 124 5.57 21.03 19.21
N LEU A 125 5.55 19.75 19.58
CA LEU A 125 4.81 19.26 20.76
C LEU A 125 5.31 19.87 22.06
N ARG A 126 6.64 19.98 22.26
CA ARG A 126 7.21 20.62 23.45
C ARG A 126 6.84 22.09 23.54
N ALA A 127 6.84 22.80 22.41
CA ALA A 127 6.50 24.22 22.36
C ALA A 127 5.00 24.47 22.57
N LYS A 128 4.14 23.59 22.05
CA LYS A 128 2.69 23.72 22.14
C LYS A 128 2.02 22.36 22.47
N PRO A 129 2.02 21.93 23.73
CA PRO A 129 1.52 20.61 24.13
C PRO A 129 0.01 20.37 23.98
N ARG A 130 -0.76 21.40 23.60
CA ARG A 130 -2.21 21.31 23.36
C ARG A 130 -2.60 21.75 21.95
N ASP A 131 -1.63 21.82 21.04
CA ASP A 131 -1.88 22.14 19.64
C ASP A 131 -2.17 20.86 18.85
N ALA A 132 -3.39 20.76 18.31
CA ALA A 132 -3.84 19.64 17.51
C ALA A 132 -2.92 19.38 16.30
N GLU A 133 -2.30 20.42 15.73
CA GLU A 133 -1.37 20.26 14.62
C GLU A 133 -0.06 19.60 15.06
N ALA A 134 0.46 19.94 16.26
CA ALA A 134 1.68 19.33 16.78
C ALA A 134 1.49 17.83 17.05
N HIS A 135 0.36 17.44 17.64
CA HIS A 135 -0.02 16.04 17.81
C HIS A 135 -0.17 15.33 16.47
N TYR A 136 -0.80 15.99 15.48
CA TYR A 136 -0.94 15.43 14.14
C TYR A 136 0.41 15.14 13.49
N GLN A 137 1.33 16.13 13.48
CA GLN A 137 2.68 15.97 12.91
C GLN A 137 3.47 14.85 13.60
N MET A 138 3.28 14.66 14.91
CA MET A 138 3.88 13.53 15.61
C MET A 138 3.27 12.20 15.17
N ALA A 139 1.94 12.10 15.18
CA ALA A 139 1.18 10.89 14.87
C ALA A 139 1.56 10.31 13.51
N VAL A 140 1.54 11.16 12.48
CA VAL A 140 1.86 10.79 11.10
C VAL A 140 3.33 10.44 10.89
N THR A 141 4.25 11.07 11.63
CA THR A 141 5.69 10.78 11.53
C THR A 141 6.01 9.41 12.13
N VAL A 142 5.54 9.14 13.34
CA VAL A 142 5.77 7.82 13.97
C VAL A 142 4.92 6.71 13.33
N GLY A 143 3.78 7.06 12.74
CA GLY A 143 3.02 6.17 11.87
C GLY A 143 3.83 5.75 10.64
N LEU A 144 4.45 6.70 9.93
CA LEU A 144 5.32 6.40 8.80
C LEU A 144 6.53 5.53 9.21
N GLN A 145 7.14 5.81 10.37
CA GLN A 145 8.20 4.98 10.94
C GLN A 145 7.72 3.55 11.21
N ALA A 146 6.56 3.37 11.84
CA ALA A 146 5.98 2.06 12.09
C ALA A 146 5.72 1.29 10.78
N SER A 147 5.23 2.01 9.76
CA SER A 147 4.97 1.47 8.42
C SER A 147 6.25 0.93 7.79
N TYR A 148 7.34 1.70 7.84
CA TYR A 148 8.64 1.28 7.31
C TYR A 148 9.18 0.06 8.04
N ILE A 149 9.17 0.06 9.38
CA ILE A 149 9.64 -1.07 10.18
C ILE A 149 8.83 -2.34 9.86
N ALA A 150 7.51 -2.23 9.69
CA ALA A 150 6.65 -3.37 9.39
C ALA A 150 6.83 -3.89 7.95
N THR A 151 6.96 -2.99 6.96
CA THR A 151 6.92 -3.35 5.53
C THR A 151 8.31 -3.54 4.91
N VAL A 152 9.30 -2.78 5.36
CA VAL A 152 10.67 -2.82 4.85
C VAL A 152 11.51 -3.79 5.65
N GLU A 153 11.55 -3.62 6.97
CA GLU A 153 12.39 -4.43 7.86
C GLU A 153 11.74 -5.72 8.33
N GLY A 154 10.41 -5.85 8.17
CA GLY A 154 9.66 -7.03 8.58
C GLY A 154 9.54 -7.21 10.10
N ARG A 155 9.87 -6.19 10.89
CA ARG A 155 9.92 -6.27 12.37
C ARG A 155 8.60 -5.83 13.01
N ILE A 156 7.59 -6.69 12.93
CA ILE A 156 6.23 -6.42 13.43
C ILE A 156 6.20 -5.99 14.91
N ILE A 157 6.89 -6.72 15.80
CA ILE A 157 6.94 -6.37 17.23
C ILE A 157 7.70 -5.04 17.44
N GLY A 158 8.75 -4.79 16.65
CA GLY A 158 9.53 -3.55 16.69
C GLY A 158 8.72 -2.32 16.30
N ALA A 159 7.72 -2.47 15.43
CA ALA A 159 6.84 -1.39 15.00
C ALA A 159 5.78 -1.01 16.05
N PHE A 160 5.50 -1.88 17.04
CA PHE A 160 4.37 -1.72 17.95
C PHE A 160 4.42 -0.45 18.80
N ARG A 161 5.60 -0.07 19.32
CA ARG A 161 5.75 1.15 20.14
C ARG A 161 5.44 2.41 19.32
N ALA A 162 6.02 2.49 18.12
CA ALA A 162 5.76 3.61 17.21
C ALA A 162 4.28 3.65 16.78
N ALA A 163 3.70 2.47 16.53
CA ALA A 163 2.29 2.34 16.19
C ALA A 163 1.34 2.82 17.31
N ARG A 164 1.62 2.44 18.56
CA ARG A 164 0.86 2.92 19.72
C ARG A 164 0.96 4.43 19.86
N ARG A 165 2.17 5.00 19.77
CA ARG A 165 2.34 6.45 19.80
C ARG A 165 1.58 7.14 18.67
N ALA A 166 1.60 6.58 17.45
CA ALA A 166 0.82 7.14 16.33
C ALA A 166 -0.67 7.19 16.65
N TYR A 167 -1.20 6.11 17.24
CA TYR A 167 -2.59 6.03 17.65
C TYR A 167 -2.94 7.04 18.74
N ASP A 168 -2.19 7.06 19.84
CA ASP A 168 -2.43 7.95 21.00
C ASP A 168 -2.39 9.42 20.58
N GLU A 169 -1.37 9.82 19.80
CA GLU A 169 -1.22 11.18 19.30
C GLU A 169 -2.36 11.54 18.33
N SER A 170 -2.79 10.60 17.47
CA SER A 170 -3.90 10.82 16.53
C SER A 170 -5.25 10.94 17.23
N GLU A 171 -5.48 10.21 18.33
CA GLU A 171 -6.67 10.39 19.16
C GLU A 171 -6.67 11.78 19.81
N MET A 172 -5.53 12.23 20.33
CA MET A 172 -5.40 13.57 20.92
C MET A 172 -5.74 14.67 19.91
N VAL A 173 -5.40 14.51 18.62
CA VAL A 173 -5.84 15.46 17.57
C VAL A 173 -7.38 15.57 17.54
N LEU A 174 -8.07 14.44 17.56
CA LEU A 174 -9.53 14.38 17.48
C LEU A 174 -10.21 14.84 18.79
N GLU A 175 -9.54 14.70 19.93
CA GLU A 175 -9.99 15.24 21.22
C GLU A 175 -9.86 16.78 21.26
N LEU A 176 -8.76 17.32 20.75
CA LEU A 176 -8.49 18.76 20.70
C LEU A 176 -9.31 19.47 19.61
N ASP A 177 -9.47 18.84 18.45
CA ASP A 177 -10.20 19.41 17.31
C ASP A 177 -10.93 18.30 16.50
N PRO A 178 -12.18 17.96 16.88
CA PRO A 178 -12.98 16.95 16.19
C PRO A 178 -13.36 17.27 14.74
N ALA A 179 -13.17 18.52 14.30
CA ALA A 179 -13.43 18.95 12.93
C ALA A 179 -12.31 18.50 11.96
N ARG A 180 -11.13 18.15 12.47
CA ARG A 180 -9.99 17.61 11.70
C ARG A 180 -10.21 16.15 11.33
N LYS A 181 -11.21 15.89 10.48
CA LYS A 181 -11.62 14.54 10.04
C LYS A 181 -10.50 13.71 9.47
N TYR A 182 -9.50 14.36 8.88
CA TYR A 182 -8.32 13.69 8.35
C TYR A 182 -7.46 12.95 9.38
N ALA A 183 -7.46 13.39 10.65
CA ALA A 183 -6.80 12.65 11.74
C ALA A 183 -7.51 11.32 12.02
N GLY A 184 -8.75 11.16 11.53
CA GLY A 184 -9.49 9.91 11.55
C GLY A 184 -8.82 8.78 10.76
N LEU A 185 -7.88 9.06 9.85
CA LEU A 185 -7.21 8.04 9.06
C LEU A 185 -6.41 7.06 9.94
N ILE A 186 -5.47 7.56 10.74
CA ILE A 186 -4.60 6.72 11.57
C ILE A 186 -5.42 5.99 12.62
N THR A 187 -6.23 6.71 13.39
CA THR A 187 -7.11 6.15 14.41
C THR A 187 -8.07 5.12 13.81
N GLY A 188 -8.65 5.39 12.63
CA GLY A 188 -9.59 4.50 11.95
C GLY A 188 -8.94 3.21 11.48
N VAL A 189 -7.73 3.29 10.89
CA VAL A 189 -6.94 2.11 10.49
C VAL A 189 -6.64 1.23 11.71
N TYR A 190 -6.18 1.80 12.81
CA TYR A 190 -5.91 1.02 14.03
C TYR A 190 -7.16 0.37 14.61
N ARG A 191 -8.28 1.10 14.70
CA ARG A 191 -9.56 0.55 15.17
C ARG A 191 -10.05 -0.62 14.31
N TYR A 192 -9.90 -0.51 12.98
CA TYR A 192 -10.17 -1.59 12.05
C TYR A 192 -9.25 -2.79 12.29
N VAL A 193 -7.93 -2.57 12.37
CA VAL A 193 -6.93 -3.62 12.60
C VAL A 193 -7.20 -4.39 13.90
N VAL A 194 -7.44 -3.68 15.00
CA VAL A 194 -7.75 -4.29 16.30
C VAL A 194 -9.06 -5.09 16.24
N SER A 195 -10.06 -4.64 15.47
CA SER A 195 -11.32 -5.39 15.30
C SER A 195 -11.10 -6.77 14.65
N GLN A 196 -10.10 -6.90 13.77
CA GLN A 196 -9.78 -8.16 13.10
C GLN A 196 -9.00 -9.13 14.01
N MET A 197 -8.60 -8.71 15.21
CA MET A 197 -7.87 -9.54 16.19
C MET A 197 -8.73 -10.65 16.78
N SER A 198 -8.10 -11.82 17.00
CA SER A 198 -8.72 -12.88 17.79
C SER A 198 -9.02 -12.33 19.19
N LEU A 199 -10.07 -12.85 19.84
CA LEU A 199 -10.57 -12.29 21.10
C LEU A 199 -9.46 -12.05 22.15
N PRO A 200 -8.51 -12.98 22.39
CA PRO A 200 -7.42 -12.74 23.34
C PRO A 200 -6.47 -11.61 22.93
N LEU A 201 -6.15 -11.49 21.63
CA LEU A 201 -5.29 -10.42 21.11
C LEU A 201 -6.00 -9.07 21.15
N ARG A 202 -7.30 -9.05 20.83
CA ARG A 202 -8.14 -7.85 20.90
C ARG A 202 -8.21 -7.32 22.32
N MET A 203 -8.40 -8.21 23.31
CA MET A 203 -8.37 -7.85 24.72
C MET A 203 -7.01 -7.27 25.14
N MET A 204 -5.90 -7.88 24.73
CA MET A 204 -4.57 -7.33 25.02
C MET A 204 -4.34 -5.96 24.36
N ALA A 205 -4.84 -5.75 23.14
CA ALA A 205 -4.78 -4.45 22.47
C ALA A 205 -5.59 -3.38 23.23
N TYR A 206 -6.78 -3.74 23.72
CA TYR A 206 -7.60 -2.85 24.57
C TYR A 206 -6.91 -2.48 25.88
N VAL A 207 -6.30 -3.46 26.56
CA VAL A 207 -5.48 -3.21 27.76
C VAL A 207 -4.26 -2.33 27.43
N ALA A 208 -3.69 -2.46 26.23
CA ALA A 208 -2.63 -1.62 25.74
C ALA A 208 -3.09 -0.23 25.27
N GLY A 209 -4.38 0.13 25.43
CA GLY A 209 -4.91 1.46 25.14
C GLY A 209 -5.49 1.66 23.72
N PHE A 210 -5.46 0.64 22.85
CA PHE A 210 -6.09 0.78 21.55
C PHE A 210 -7.62 0.72 21.65
N GLY A 211 -8.30 1.61 20.95
CA GLY A 211 -9.72 1.46 20.66
C GLY A 211 -9.96 0.45 19.54
N GLY A 212 -11.10 -0.23 19.57
CA GLY A 212 -11.57 -1.10 18.50
C GLY A 212 -12.83 -0.56 17.81
N GLY A 213 -13.33 -1.31 16.84
CA GLY A 213 -14.59 -1.04 16.15
C GLY A 213 -14.38 -0.93 14.65
N LYS A 214 -14.80 -1.96 13.91
CA LYS A 214 -14.62 -2.05 12.46
C LYS A 214 -15.38 -0.93 11.74
N GLU A 215 -16.67 -0.79 12.06
CA GLU A 215 -17.60 0.14 11.41
C GLU A 215 -17.19 1.58 11.69
N ARG A 216 -16.87 1.88 12.96
CA ARG A 216 -16.33 3.19 13.37
C ARG A 216 -15.01 3.47 12.66
N GLY A 217 -14.11 2.50 12.59
CA GLY A 217 -12.82 2.64 11.91
C GLY A 217 -12.98 2.96 10.43
N LEU A 218 -13.85 2.21 9.73
CA LEU A 218 -14.16 2.47 8.32
C LEU A 218 -14.79 3.84 8.11
N GLN A 219 -15.76 4.24 8.94
CA GLN A 219 -16.38 5.57 8.85
C GLN A 219 -15.34 6.69 8.99
N MET A 220 -14.39 6.56 9.92
CA MET A 220 -13.35 7.57 10.12
C MET A 220 -12.42 7.70 8.89
N ILE A 221 -12.16 6.59 8.20
CA ILE A 221 -11.35 6.58 6.97
C ILE A 221 -12.18 7.16 5.80
N GLU A 222 -13.48 6.83 5.72
CA GLU A 222 -14.42 7.40 4.73
C GLU A 222 -14.54 8.92 4.89
N ASP A 223 -14.68 9.42 6.12
CA ASP A 223 -14.68 10.86 6.45
C ASP A 223 -13.36 11.52 6.01
N ALA A 224 -12.21 10.87 6.27
CA ALA A 224 -10.90 11.36 5.85
C ALA A 224 -10.74 11.39 4.31
N ALA A 225 -11.33 10.44 3.59
CA ALA A 225 -11.32 10.39 2.13
C ALA A 225 -12.27 11.42 1.49
N ALA A 226 -13.34 11.81 2.19
CA ALA A 226 -14.26 12.87 1.76
C ALA A 226 -13.72 14.27 2.06
N TYR A 227 -12.89 14.42 3.09
CA TYR A 227 -12.32 15.70 3.50
C TYR A 227 -11.19 16.14 2.56
N ARG A 228 -11.21 17.41 2.12
CA ARG A 228 -10.16 17.96 1.24
C ARG A 228 -8.90 18.23 2.05
N SER A 229 -7.86 17.45 1.80
CA SER A 229 -6.58 17.52 2.49
C SER A 229 -5.49 16.77 1.70
N GLU A 230 -4.19 16.95 2.01
CA GLU A 230 -3.15 16.16 1.34
C GLU A 230 -3.28 14.64 1.64
N SER A 231 -3.95 14.20 2.72
CA SER A 231 -4.07 12.78 3.10
C SER A 231 -5.35 12.18 2.56
N GLN A 232 -6.12 12.97 1.81
CA GLN A 232 -7.30 12.50 1.13
C GLN A 232 -6.95 11.34 0.20
N ALA A 233 -5.84 11.45 -0.53
CA ALA A 233 -5.35 10.38 -1.40
C ALA A 233 -5.00 9.13 -0.59
N ASP A 234 -4.29 9.29 0.53
CA ASP A 234 -3.90 8.20 1.42
C ASP A 234 -5.13 7.46 1.98
N ALA A 235 -6.13 8.21 2.44
CA ALA A 235 -7.40 7.65 2.91
C ALA A 235 -8.13 6.88 1.81
N ARG A 236 -8.13 7.38 0.57
CA ARG A 236 -8.69 6.64 -0.58
C ARG A 236 -7.93 5.36 -0.86
N PHE A 237 -6.59 5.37 -0.84
CA PHE A 237 -5.79 4.14 -0.99
C PHE A 237 -6.06 3.13 0.14
N ALA A 238 -6.21 3.62 1.38
CA ALA A 238 -6.59 2.78 2.51
C ALA A 238 -7.97 2.14 2.28
N LEU A 239 -8.98 2.90 1.84
CA LEU A 239 -10.30 2.36 1.48
C LEU A 239 -10.19 1.32 0.37
N VAL A 240 -9.42 1.56 -0.69
CA VAL A 240 -9.20 0.56 -1.74
C VAL A 240 -8.71 -0.76 -1.13
N LEU A 241 -7.71 -0.73 -0.25
CA LEU A 241 -7.21 -1.95 0.40
C LEU A 241 -8.28 -2.63 1.28
N LEU A 242 -8.92 -1.86 2.16
CA LEU A 242 -9.89 -2.37 3.12
C LEU A 242 -11.15 -2.91 2.42
N ASP A 243 -11.67 -2.19 1.44
CA ASP A 243 -12.83 -2.62 0.66
C ASP A 243 -12.57 -3.91 -0.10
N ASN A 244 -11.37 -4.05 -0.66
CA ASN A 244 -10.97 -5.29 -1.32
C ASN A 244 -10.85 -6.46 -0.34
N ARG A 245 -10.41 -6.20 0.90
CA ARG A 245 -10.33 -7.20 1.97
C ARG A 245 -11.71 -7.62 2.46
N GLU A 246 -12.65 -6.67 2.53
CA GLU A 246 -14.02 -6.86 2.97
C GLU A 246 -14.96 -7.39 1.88
N GLY A 247 -14.45 -7.61 0.66
CA GLY A 247 -15.27 -8.00 -0.48
C GLY A 247 -16.18 -6.89 -1.03
N ARG A 248 -16.03 -5.65 -0.56
CA ARG A 248 -16.72 -4.44 -1.04
C ARG A 248 -16.13 -3.94 -2.36
N TYR A 249 -16.01 -4.80 -3.36
CA TYR A 249 -15.31 -4.48 -4.63
C TYR A 249 -15.94 -3.33 -5.43
N GLY A 250 -17.24 -3.08 -5.24
CA GLY A 250 -17.93 -1.92 -5.81
C GLY A 250 -17.42 -0.59 -5.23
N GLU A 251 -17.22 -0.54 -3.91
CA GLU A 251 -16.66 0.62 -3.19
C GLU A 251 -15.21 0.87 -3.61
N ALA A 252 -14.39 -0.19 -3.60
CA ALA A 252 -12.99 -0.12 -4.04
C ALA A 252 -12.86 0.46 -5.46
N MET A 253 -13.73 0.04 -6.39
CA MET A 253 -13.72 0.56 -7.76
C MET A 253 -14.14 2.04 -7.86
N ARG A 254 -15.02 2.53 -6.98
CA ARG A 254 -15.36 3.97 -6.94
C ARG A 254 -14.17 4.81 -6.48
N GLN A 255 -13.44 4.33 -5.46
CA GLN A 255 -12.23 5.00 -5.01
C GLN A 255 -11.13 4.98 -6.08
N LEU A 256 -10.95 3.85 -6.76
CA LEU A 256 -9.98 3.73 -7.86
C LEU A 256 -10.32 4.63 -9.05
N ALA A 257 -11.60 4.76 -9.42
CA ALA A 257 -12.02 5.66 -10.50
C ALA A 257 -11.70 7.13 -10.18
N GLU A 258 -11.93 7.55 -8.94
CA GLU A 258 -11.58 8.91 -8.51
C GLU A 258 -10.06 9.12 -8.47
N LEU A 259 -9.29 8.14 -7.98
CA LEU A 259 -7.83 8.19 -8.01
C LEU A 259 -7.29 8.24 -9.46
N GLN A 260 -7.87 7.49 -10.39
CA GLN A 260 -7.49 7.53 -11.82
C GLN A 260 -7.76 8.90 -12.44
N ARG A 261 -8.87 9.55 -12.04
CA ARG A 261 -9.22 10.89 -12.52
C ARG A 261 -8.21 11.95 -12.03
N VAL A 262 -7.80 11.85 -10.77
CA VAL A 262 -6.86 12.81 -10.15
C VAL A 262 -5.40 12.52 -10.52
N TYR A 263 -5.03 11.25 -10.67
CA TYR A 263 -3.66 10.80 -10.98
C TYR A 263 -3.61 9.99 -12.28
N PRO A 264 -3.94 10.59 -13.44
CA PRO A 264 -4.12 9.86 -14.70
C PRO A 264 -2.83 9.25 -15.24
N ARG A 265 -1.66 9.70 -14.79
CA ARG A 265 -0.35 9.15 -15.21
C ARG A 265 0.09 7.97 -14.35
N ASN A 266 -0.64 7.65 -13.28
CA ASN A 266 -0.38 6.48 -12.46
C ASN A 266 -0.97 5.23 -13.11
N ARG A 267 -0.14 4.52 -13.88
CA ARG A 267 -0.52 3.25 -14.50
C ARG A 267 -0.88 2.16 -13.47
N LEU A 268 -0.34 2.18 -12.26
CA LEU A 268 -0.65 1.15 -11.25
C LEU A 268 -2.12 1.21 -10.79
N LEU A 269 -2.78 2.37 -10.87
CA LEU A 269 -4.22 2.47 -10.56
C LEU A 269 -5.10 1.64 -11.53
N TRP A 270 -4.67 1.51 -12.78
CA TRP A 270 -5.33 0.66 -13.77
C TRP A 270 -5.05 -0.83 -13.52
N LEU A 271 -3.85 -1.16 -13.05
CA LEU A 271 -3.50 -2.51 -12.62
C LEU A 271 -4.37 -2.93 -11.43
N GLU A 272 -4.54 -2.03 -10.46
CA GLU A 272 -5.38 -2.25 -9.28
C GLU A 272 -6.86 -2.35 -9.66
N SER A 273 -7.36 -1.50 -10.56
CA SER A 273 -8.73 -1.60 -11.08
C SER A 273 -9.00 -2.94 -11.75
N GLY A 274 -8.07 -3.41 -12.58
CA GLY A 274 -8.13 -4.74 -13.17
C GLY A 274 -8.11 -5.86 -12.12
N GLY A 275 -7.23 -5.74 -11.12
CA GLY A 275 -7.14 -6.68 -10.00
C GLY A 275 -8.40 -6.75 -9.14
N THR A 276 -8.99 -5.60 -8.83
CA THR A 276 -10.24 -5.49 -8.07
C THR A 276 -11.42 -6.02 -8.86
N ALA A 277 -11.52 -5.72 -10.16
CA ALA A 277 -12.55 -6.28 -11.01
C ALA A 277 -12.49 -7.81 -11.09
N LEU A 278 -11.29 -8.40 -11.21
CA LEU A 278 -11.10 -9.85 -11.12
C LEU A 278 -11.58 -10.45 -9.80
N ARG A 279 -11.20 -9.84 -8.66
CA ARG A 279 -11.62 -10.30 -7.32
C ARG A 279 -13.14 -10.21 -7.15
N GLY A 280 -13.78 -9.23 -7.78
CA GLY A 280 -15.24 -9.10 -7.85
C GLY A 280 -15.93 -9.91 -8.94
N GLY A 281 -15.24 -10.82 -9.64
CA GLY A 281 -15.84 -11.66 -10.69
C GLY A 281 -16.21 -10.92 -11.98
N ARG A 282 -15.80 -9.66 -12.15
CA ARG A 282 -16.10 -8.83 -13.33
C ARG A 282 -14.98 -8.93 -14.37
N ALA A 283 -14.92 -10.08 -15.04
CA ALA A 283 -13.84 -10.39 -15.98
C ALA A 283 -13.79 -9.43 -17.19
N ALA A 284 -14.93 -8.99 -17.71
CA ALA A 284 -15.00 -8.03 -18.82
C ALA A 284 -14.41 -6.66 -18.42
N ASP A 285 -14.83 -6.13 -17.27
CA ASP A 285 -14.28 -4.88 -16.71
C ASP A 285 -12.77 -5.00 -16.47
N ALA A 286 -12.32 -6.14 -15.92
CA ALA A 286 -10.92 -6.40 -15.70
C ALA A 286 -10.11 -6.38 -17.00
N GLU A 287 -10.59 -7.09 -18.04
CA GLU A 287 -9.90 -7.14 -19.33
C GLU A 287 -9.81 -5.77 -19.99
N SER A 288 -10.86 -4.96 -19.89
CA SER A 288 -10.90 -3.58 -20.38
C SER A 288 -9.87 -2.70 -19.66
N GLN A 289 -9.90 -2.67 -18.32
CA GLN A 289 -8.98 -1.89 -17.49
C GLN A 289 -7.52 -2.28 -17.74
N LEU A 290 -7.23 -3.59 -17.80
CA LEU A 290 -5.87 -4.10 -18.00
C LEU A 290 -5.37 -3.84 -19.42
N SER A 291 -6.24 -3.88 -20.43
CA SER A 291 -5.87 -3.55 -21.81
C SER A 291 -5.62 -2.06 -22.01
N ALA A 292 -6.37 -1.19 -21.33
CA ALA A 292 -6.07 0.24 -21.27
C ALA A 292 -4.75 0.52 -20.56
N GLY A 293 -4.55 -0.05 -19.37
CA GLY A 293 -3.32 0.10 -18.60
C GLY A 293 -2.06 -0.44 -19.30
N LEU A 294 -2.17 -1.54 -20.07
CA LEU A 294 -1.07 -2.05 -20.89
C LEU A 294 -0.64 -1.09 -22.01
N ARG A 295 -1.58 -0.32 -22.59
CA ARG A 295 -1.23 0.74 -23.55
C ARG A 295 -0.46 1.87 -22.87
N MET A 296 -0.84 2.23 -21.65
CA MET A 296 -0.09 3.20 -20.84
C MET A 296 1.30 2.66 -20.52
N LEU A 297 1.42 1.42 -20.05
CA LEU A 297 2.71 0.78 -19.74
C LEU A 297 3.65 0.73 -20.96
N ALA A 298 3.11 0.51 -22.16
CA ALA A 298 3.89 0.48 -23.39
C ALA A 298 4.42 1.87 -23.79
N ALA A 299 3.64 2.93 -23.55
CA ALA A 299 4.03 4.31 -23.82
C ALA A 299 4.93 4.91 -22.72
N ASP A 300 4.85 4.37 -21.50
CA ASP A 300 5.56 4.87 -20.33
C ASP A 300 7.03 4.41 -20.31
N LYS A 301 7.94 5.37 -20.44
CA LYS A 301 9.39 5.15 -20.42
C LYS A 301 9.98 5.21 -19.01
N ARG A 302 9.19 5.61 -18.00
CA ARG A 302 9.63 5.67 -16.61
C ARG A 302 9.90 4.25 -16.11
N GLN A 303 10.61 4.20 -14.99
CA GLN A 303 10.97 2.93 -14.39
C GLN A 303 9.74 2.07 -14.09
N ARG A 304 9.86 0.77 -14.34
CA ARG A 304 8.88 -0.25 -13.97
C ARG A 304 9.14 -0.79 -12.56
N MET A 305 8.05 -1.08 -11.87
CA MET A 305 8.08 -1.81 -10.61
C MET A 305 8.61 -3.23 -10.89
N PHE A 306 9.32 -3.82 -9.94
CA PHE A 306 9.82 -5.18 -10.10
C PHE A 306 8.67 -6.18 -10.37
N GLY A 307 8.78 -6.95 -11.46
CA GLY A 307 7.76 -7.92 -11.86
C GLY A 307 6.45 -7.30 -12.36
N GLU A 308 6.41 -5.99 -12.62
CA GLU A 308 5.20 -5.27 -12.99
C GLU A 308 4.57 -5.82 -14.28
N GLU A 309 5.37 -6.01 -15.33
CA GLU A 309 4.89 -6.48 -16.63
C GLU A 309 4.20 -7.86 -16.51
N ALA A 310 4.76 -8.75 -15.69
CA ALA A 310 4.20 -10.06 -15.44
C ALA A 310 2.84 -10.01 -14.73
N LEU A 311 2.61 -9.01 -13.86
CA LEU A 311 1.32 -8.79 -13.21
C LEU A 311 0.25 -8.37 -14.22
N TRP A 312 0.60 -7.45 -15.13
CA TRP A 312 -0.30 -6.96 -16.17
C TRP A 312 -0.80 -8.10 -17.05
N TYR A 313 0.12 -8.84 -17.66
CA TYR A 313 -0.23 -9.97 -18.53
C TYR A 313 -0.88 -11.11 -17.74
N GLY A 314 -0.41 -11.39 -16.52
CA GLY A 314 -0.95 -12.49 -15.72
C GLY A 314 -2.41 -12.26 -15.34
N LYS A 315 -2.75 -11.05 -14.91
CA LYS A 315 -4.13 -10.66 -14.60
C LYS A 315 -5.00 -10.62 -15.86
N ARG A 316 -4.50 -10.06 -16.97
CA ARG A 316 -5.31 -9.97 -18.20
C ARG A 316 -5.57 -11.36 -18.79
N GLY A 317 -4.55 -12.23 -18.75
CA GLY A 317 -4.68 -13.64 -19.11
C GLY A 317 -5.74 -14.34 -18.27
N ALA A 318 -5.73 -14.16 -16.95
CA ALA A 318 -6.77 -14.71 -16.06
C ALA A 318 -8.18 -14.21 -16.42
N ALA A 319 -8.34 -12.90 -16.69
CA ALA A 319 -9.62 -12.35 -17.15
C ALA A 319 -10.09 -13.02 -18.45
N ARG A 320 -9.18 -13.20 -19.41
CA ARG A 320 -9.45 -13.80 -20.73
C ARG A 320 -9.79 -15.29 -20.65
N VAL A 321 -9.22 -16.03 -19.70
CA VAL A 321 -9.65 -17.42 -19.41
C VAL A 321 -11.12 -17.45 -19.02
N THR A 322 -11.54 -16.59 -18.09
CA THR A 322 -12.95 -16.49 -17.66
C THR A 322 -13.87 -16.09 -18.82
N LEU A 323 -13.40 -15.22 -19.72
CA LEU A 323 -14.13 -14.79 -20.92
C LEU A 323 -14.05 -15.78 -22.10
N ARG A 324 -13.46 -16.97 -21.92
CA ARG A 324 -13.27 -17.99 -22.98
C ARG A 324 -12.43 -17.53 -24.18
N ARG A 325 -11.61 -16.49 -24.04
CA ARG A 325 -10.65 -16.04 -25.06
C ARG A 325 -9.33 -16.79 -24.92
N LEU A 326 -9.37 -18.10 -25.17
CA LEU A 326 -8.33 -19.03 -24.73
C LEU A 326 -6.95 -18.77 -25.36
N ASP A 327 -6.89 -18.43 -26.65
CA ASP A 327 -5.62 -18.21 -27.36
C ASP A 327 -4.94 -16.92 -26.87
N ASP A 328 -5.71 -15.82 -26.76
CA ASP A 328 -5.24 -14.56 -26.19
C ASP A 328 -4.79 -14.72 -24.74
N ALA A 329 -5.54 -15.51 -23.95
CA ALA A 329 -5.22 -15.80 -22.57
C ALA A 329 -3.90 -16.58 -22.46
N GLU A 330 -3.73 -17.62 -23.28
CA GLU A 330 -2.51 -18.42 -23.29
C GLU A 330 -1.27 -17.59 -23.65
N MET A 331 -1.38 -16.70 -24.64
CA MET A 331 -0.30 -15.78 -25.01
C MET A 331 0.14 -14.91 -23.83
N ASP A 332 -0.82 -14.26 -23.15
CA ASP A 332 -0.54 -13.42 -21.98
C ASP A 332 0.11 -14.23 -20.85
N LEU A 333 -0.44 -15.40 -20.53
CA LEU A 333 0.04 -16.25 -19.44
C LEU A 333 1.43 -16.84 -19.72
N ARG A 334 1.71 -17.22 -20.97
CA ARG A 334 3.04 -17.67 -21.40
C ARG A 334 4.08 -16.55 -21.25
N ARG A 335 3.72 -15.31 -21.57
CA ARG A 335 4.58 -14.13 -21.32
C ARG A 335 4.87 -13.94 -19.84
N THR A 336 3.87 -14.11 -18.97
CA THR A 336 4.03 -14.03 -17.51
C THR A 336 5.01 -15.07 -16.96
N ILE A 337 4.94 -16.33 -17.40
CA ILE A 337 5.85 -17.37 -16.89
C ILE A 337 7.28 -17.24 -17.45
N ALA A 338 7.42 -16.68 -18.65
CA ALA A 338 8.71 -16.43 -19.31
C ALA A 338 9.46 -15.23 -18.72
N ALA A 339 8.75 -14.27 -18.11
CA ALA A 339 9.36 -13.10 -17.48
C ALA A 339 10.33 -13.50 -16.35
N ALA A 340 11.58 -13.04 -16.46
CA ALA A 340 12.65 -13.38 -15.51
C ALA A 340 12.42 -12.75 -14.12
N ASP A 341 11.85 -11.56 -14.10
CA ASP A 341 11.54 -10.77 -12.90
C ASP A 341 10.15 -11.07 -12.31
N ALA A 342 9.38 -11.99 -12.91
CA ALA A 342 8.09 -12.38 -12.39
C ALA A 342 8.23 -13.17 -11.08
N ARG A 343 7.51 -12.71 -10.06
CA ARG A 343 7.44 -13.36 -8.74
C ARG A 343 6.89 -14.78 -8.84
N MET A 344 7.33 -15.63 -7.92
CA MET A 344 6.97 -17.05 -7.92
C MET A 344 5.46 -17.27 -7.81
N TRP A 345 4.76 -16.53 -6.95
CA TRP A 345 3.30 -16.62 -6.83
C TRP A 345 2.59 -16.16 -8.09
N VAL A 346 3.13 -15.17 -8.80
CA VAL A 346 2.58 -14.68 -10.07
C VAL A 346 2.71 -15.77 -11.14
N LYS A 347 3.88 -16.40 -11.24
CA LYS A 347 4.08 -17.56 -12.13
C LYS A 347 3.18 -18.72 -11.73
N GLY A 348 3.04 -19.00 -10.43
CA GLY A 348 2.16 -20.04 -9.90
C GLY A 348 0.70 -19.84 -10.32
N ARG A 349 0.17 -18.63 -10.17
CA ARG A 349 -1.18 -18.27 -10.65
C ARG A 349 -1.29 -18.41 -12.17
N ALA A 350 -0.29 -17.99 -12.92
CA ALA A 350 -0.31 -18.14 -14.38
C ALA A 350 -0.33 -19.61 -14.83
N TYR A 351 0.43 -20.48 -14.17
CA TYR A 351 0.36 -21.93 -14.42
C TYR A 351 -1.01 -22.52 -14.08
N THR A 352 -1.66 -22.06 -13.00
CA THR A 352 -3.03 -22.47 -12.67
C THR A 352 -4.00 -22.12 -13.80
N GLU A 353 -3.92 -20.90 -14.36
CA GLU A 353 -4.78 -20.49 -15.48
C GLU A 353 -4.47 -21.26 -16.77
N LEU A 354 -3.18 -21.54 -17.07
CA LEU A 354 -2.80 -22.40 -18.21
C LEU A 354 -3.35 -23.83 -18.05
N GLY A 355 -3.38 -24.36 -16.83
CA GLY A 355 -3.99 -25.65 -16.53
C GLY A 355 -5.50 -25.66 -16.85
N LYS A 356 -6.21 -24.58 -16.50
CA LYS A 356 -7.63 -24.42 -16.86
C LYS A 356 -7.84 -24.34 -18.37
N ILE A 357 -6.98 -23.63 -19.11
CA ILE A 357 -7.04 -23.58 -20.58
C ILE A 357 -6.90 -24.99 -21.16
N ALA A 358 -5.92 -25.77 -20.69
CA ALA A 358 -5.71 -27.14 -21.15
C ALA A 358 -6.91 -28.06 -20.85
N ASP A 359 -7.49 -27.97 -19.64
CA ASP A 359 -8.71 -28.71 -19.30
C ASP A 359 -9.90 -28.34 -20.21
N LEU A 360 -10.07 -27.04 -20.52
CA LEU A 360 -11.12 -26.57 -21.43
C LEU A 360 -10.92 -27.08 -22.86
N ARG A 361 -9.67 -27.29 -23.28
CA ARG A 361 -9.31 -27.94 -24.56
C ARG A 361 -9.31 -29.47 -24.50
N ARG A 362 -9.68 -30.06 -23.36
CA ARG A 362 -9.67 -31.50 -23.10
C ARG A 362 -8.28 -32.15 -23.14
N ASP A 363 -7.22 -31.37 -22.98
CA ASP A 363 -5.85 -31.88 -22.84
C ASP A 363 -5.51 -32.10 -21.36
N ARG A 364 -5.89 -33.28 -20.85
CA ARG A 364 -5.68 -33.66 -19.44
C ARG A 364 -4.21 -33.77 -19.06
N ALA A 365 -3.35 -34.16 -19.99
CA ALA A 365 -1.92 -34.32 -19.74
C ALA A 365 -1.26 -32.94 -19.51
N ALA A 366 -1.53 -31.98 -20.40
CA ALA A 366 -1.05 -30.62 -20.24
C ALA A 366 -1.68 -29.92 -19.02
N ALA A 367 -2.96 -30.16 -18.72
CA ALA A 367 -3.61 -29.62 -17.53
C ALA A 367 -2.89 -30.07 -16.26
N ARG A 368 -2.67 -31.38 -16.10
CA ARG A 368 -1.96 -31.97 -14.95
C ARG A 368 -0.55 -31.41 -14.81
N ALA A 369 0.21 -31.31 -15.90
CA ALA A 369 1.57 -30.77 -15.88
C ALA A 369 1.60 -29.31 -15.41
N ASN A 370 0.66 -28.47 -15.88
CA ASN A 370 0.55 -27.08 -15.46
C ASN A 370 0.14 -26.95 -13.98
N PHE A 371 -0.82 -27.73 -13.50
CA PHE A 371 -1.20 -27.71 -12.08
C PHE A 371 -0.07 -28.17 -11.16
N GLN A 372 0.69 -29.20 -11.54
CA GLN A 372 1.88 -29.63 -10.79
C GLN A 372 2.93 -28.52 -10.70
N ARG A 373 3.16 -27.80 -11.81
CA ARG A 373 4.05 -26.64 -11.86
C ARG A 373 3.55 -25.47 -11.00
N ALA A 374 2.24 -25.26 -10.91
CA ALA A 374 1.65 -24.26 -10.03
C ALA A 374 1.88 -24.63 -8.56
N ALA A 375 1.57 -25.88 -8.19
CA ALA A 375 1.76 -26.39 -6.84
C ALA A 375 3.22 -26.28 -6.40
N ALA A 376 4.18 -26.80 -7.19
CA ALA A 376 5.60 -26.77 -6.83
C ALA A 376 6.11 -25.36 -6.48
N ARG A 377 5.60 -24.32 -7.15
CA ARG A 377 5.95 -22.92 -6.88
C ARG A 377 5.32 -22.38 -5.60
N GLN A 378 4.08 -22.80 -5.32
CA GLN A 378 3.41 -22.50 -4.05
C GLN A 378 4.10 -23.19 -2.85
N TRP A 379 4.66 -24.38 -3.07
CA TRP A 379 5.45 -25.14 -2.08
C TRP A 379 6.82 -24.52 -1.82
N ILE A 380 7.55 -24.08 -2.86
CA ILE A 380 8.84 -23.37 -2.69
C ILE A 380 8.67 -22.10 -1.85
N GLU A 381 7.62 -21.32 -2.10
CA GLU A 381 7.30 -20.15 -1.27
C GLU A 381 7.01 -20.49 0.19
N THR A 382 6.48 -21.69 0.45
CA THR A 382 6.13 -22.12 1.81
C THR A 382 7.34 -22.74 2.53
N ALA A 383 8.14 -23.55 1.87
CA ALA A 383 9.29 -24.24 2.45
C ALA A 383 10.40 -23.28 2.93
N TYR A 384 10.69 -22.24 2.16
CA TYR A 384 11.67 -21.23 2.57
C TYR A 384 11.18 -20.33 3.72
N SER A 385 9.86 -20.24 3.95
CA SER A 385 9.29 -19.46 5.07
C SER A 385 9.39 -20.19 6.42
N LEU A 386 9.76 -21.47 6.42
CA LEU A 386 9.84 -22.35 7.60
C LEU A 386 11.29 -22.63 8.06
N GLN A 387 12.31 -22.25 7.28
CA GLN A 387 13.73 -22.50 7.59
C GLN A 387 14.42 -21.36 8.37
N ARG A 388 13.68 -20.33 8.80
CA ARG A 388 14.12 -19.26 9.71
C ARG A 388 12.96 -18.84 10.59
#